data_AF-A0A1G7SYC8-F1
#
_entry.id   AF-A0A1G7SYC8-F1
#
_cell.length_a   1.000
_cell.length_b   1.000
_cell.length_c   1.000
_cell.angle_alpha   90.00
_cell.angle_beta   90.00
_cell.angle_gamma   90.00
#
_symmetry.space_group_name_H-M   'P 1'
#
loop_
_entity.id
_entity.type
_entity.pdbx_description
1 polymer ?
#
loop_
_entity_poly.entity_id
_entity_poly.type
_entity_poly.pdbx_seq_one_letter_code
_entity_poly.pdbx_strand_id
1 'polypeptide(L)'
;MPLPPVTATVQTHFEDKGRTYKDSDRQATEGLYWAKAAAACNAGDELTITLTGSSQTGVPRFNNGVSWFDPDGNRINGGRDAAGWTVQARPQPSTKEFLCPKLPQHALVAKFGQGEPFLVGKSGWSGVAPANDLYVAVNDKFGQFFTNEGTYTVQVQQKVSFPLPYGTTFAVDRNYAAESGHYLVFQSDGNIVVYKPGRNVPQNAVWALLMVSDKWKTAKRAGFDYQLYAEDGSGQRIWSSPAQDGNNTRLVLDNGVLRIVRPATGPGAAEQTLWSSAQR
;
A
#
# COMPACT_ATOMS: atom_id res chain seq x y z
N MET A 1 19.24 8.34 -7.67
CA MET A 1 17.98 8.42 -8.43
C MET A 1 16.95 7.64 -7.63
N PRO A 2 15.84 8.23 -7.17
CA PRO A 2 14.79 7.45 -6.51
C PRO A 2 14.30 6.38 -7.50
N LEU A 3 14.12 5.15 -7.03
CA LEU A 3 13.59 4.10 -7.90
C LEU A 3 12.17 4.48 -8.34
N PRO A 4 11.78 4.09 -9.57
CA PRO A 4 10.39 4.17 -9.96
C PRO A 4 9.56 3.32 -8.99
N PRO A 5 8.35 3.75 -8.68
CA PRO A 5 7.46 2.98 -7.84
C PRO A 5 7.19 1.59 -8.40
N VAL A 6 7.04 0.62 -7.51
CA VAL A 6 6.42 -0.65 -7.87
C VAL A 6 4.96 -0.36 -8.12
N THR A 7 4.45 -0.68 -9.32
CA THR A 7 3.04 -0.54 -9.68
C THR A 7 2.42 -1.93 -9.73
N ALA A 8 1.52 -2.23 -8.80
CA ALA A 8 0.57 -3.33 -9.00
C ALA A 8 -0.57 -2.83 -9.89
N THR A 9 -1.13 -3.66 -10.77
CA THR A 9 -2.39 -3.39 -11.48
C THR A 9 -3.37 -4.47 -11.08
N VAL A 10 -4.47 -4.08 -10.45
CA VAL A 10 -5.56 -5.00 -10.12
C VAL A 10 -6.73 -4.66 -11.00
N GLN A 11 -7.18 -5.62 -11.80
CA GLN A 11 -8.46 -5.54 -12.49
C GLN A 11 -9.55 -6.06 -11.53
N THR A 12 -10.44 -5.18 -11.11
CA THR A 12 -11.60 -5.58 -10.31
C THR A 12 -12.84 -5.56 -11.20
N HIS A 13 -13.53 -6.69 -11.26
CA HIS A 13 -14.84 -6.82 -11.90
C HIS A 13 -15.91 -6.82 -10.82
N PHE A 14 -16.83 -5.86 -10.89
CA PHE A 14 -17.99 -5.82 -10.01
C PHE A 14 -19.18 -6.40 -10.75
N GLU A 15 -19.55 -7.64 -10.45
CA GLU A 15 -20.74 -8.28 -11.02
C GLU A 15 -21.84 -8.26 -9.96
N ASP A 16 -22.78 -7.31 -10.03
CA ASP A 16 -24.03 -7.45 -9.30
C ASP A 16 -24.97 -8.31 -10.16
N LYS A 17 -25.12 -9.58 -9.78
CA LYS A 17 -26.02 -10.52 -10.45
C LYS A 17 -27.48 -10.24 -10.11
N GLY A 18 -27.96 -9.03 -10.37
CA GLY A 18 -29.35 -8.66 -10.61
C GLY A 18 -30.42 -9.35 -9.74
N ARG A 19 -30.14 -9.63 -8.46
CA ARG A 19 -31.15 -10.15 -7.56
C ARG A 19 -31.79 -8.96 -6.86
N THR A 20 -33.08 -8.76 -7.11
CA THR A 20 -33.94 -7.97 -6.23
C THR A 20 -33.87 -8.57 -4.82
N TYR A 21 -32.98 -8.03 -3.98
CA TYR A 21 -32.93 -8.37 -2.56
C TYR A 21 -34.16 -7.76 -1.89
N LYS A 22 -34.94 -8.60 -1.20
CA LYS A 22 -36.02 -8.09 -0.34
C LYS A 22 -35.38 -7.38 0.85
N ASP A 23 -36.06 -6.36 1.36
CA ASP A 23 -35.59 -5.47 2.44
C ASP A 23 -35.13 -6.18 3.73
N SER A 24 -35.47 -7.46 3.90
CA SER A 24 -35.04 -8.32 5.00
C SER A 24 -33.62 -8.89 4.85
N ASP A 25 -33.04 -8.84 3.65
CA ASP A 25 -31.68 -9.35 3.36
C ASP A 25 -30.61 -8.24 3.44
N ARG A 26 -30.93 -7.08 4.04
CA ARG A 26 -30.01 -5.92 4.19
C ARG A 26 -28.68 -6.24 4.88
N GLN A 27 -28.54 -7.41 5.51
CA GLN A 27 -27.28 -7.90 6.08
C GLN A 27 -26.47 -8.79 5.14
N ALA A 28 -26.88 -8.95 3.87
CA ALA A 28 -26.17 -9.71 2.85
C ALA A 28 -24.86 -9.02 2.45
N THR A 29 -23.89 -9.22 3.33
CA THR A 29 -22.45 -9.39 3.11
C THR A 29 -21.74 -8.27 2.36
N GLU A 30 -21.12 -7.37 3.14
CA GLU A 30 -20.07 -6.44 2.71
C GLU A 30 -19.04 -7.06 1.74
N GLY A 31 -18.80 -8.38 1.82
CA GLY A 31 -17.89 -9.12 0.95
C GLY A 31 -18.24 -9.11 -0.56
N LEU A 32 -19.45 -8.73 -0.97
CA LEU A 32 -19.83 -8.61 -2.39
C LEU A 32 -19.40 -7.28 -3.02
N TYR A 33 -19.15 -6.25 -2.21
CA TYR A 33 -18.86 -4.89 -2.70
C TYR A 33 -17.37 -4.57 -2.71
N TRP A 34 -16.58 -5.27 -1.90
CA TRP A 34 -15.15 -5.02 -1.75
C TRP A 34 -14.33 -6.04 -2.55
N ALA A 35 -13.64 -5.54 -3.58
CA ALA A 35 -12.65 -6.33 -4.29
C ALA A 35 -11.29 -6.18 -3.61
N LYS A 36 -10.66 -7.31 -3.25
CA LYS A 36 -9.29 -7.30 -2.72
C LYS A 36 -8.33 -6.88 -3.83
N ALA A 37 -7.61 -5.78 -3.62
CA ALA A 37 -6.48 -5.42 -4.46
C ALA A 37 -5.35 -6.42 -4.21
N ALA A 38 -4.80 -7.03 -5.26
CA ALA A 38 -3.71 -8.02 -5.16
C ALA A 38 -2.40 -7.48 -4.55
N ALA A 39 -2.34 -6.19 -4.21
CA ALA A 39 -1.20 -5.59 -3.52
C ALA A 39 -1.31 -5.80 -2.00
N ALA A 40 -0.52 -6.74 -1.46
CA ALA A 40 -0.24 -6.77 -0.03
C ALA A 40 0.57 -5.52 0.33
N CYS A 41 0.01 -4.66 1.19
CA CYS A 41 0.70 -3.48 1.70
C CYS A 41 1.35 -3.85 3.04
N ASN A 42 2.63 -3.56 3.19
CA ASN A 42 3.31 -3.71 4.48
C ASN A 42 3.08 -2.44 5.31
N ALA A 43 3.13 -2.58 6.64
CA ALA A 43 3.09 -1.43 7.52
C ALA A 43 4.25 -0.47 7.17
N GLY A 44 3.97 0.83 7.12
CA GLY A 44 4.98 1.87 6.90
C GLY A 44 5.22 2.25 5.43
N ASP A 45 4.55 1.56 4.51
CA ASP A 45 4.63 1.90 3.09
C ASP A 45 3.95 3.25 2.82
N GLU A 46 4.65 4.18 2.16
CA GLU A 46 3.99 5.35 1.57
C GLU A 46 3.38 4.91 0.23
N LEU A 47 2.06 4.84 0.16
CA LEU A 47 1.35 4.44 -1.05
C LEU A 47 0.83 5.65 -1.80
N THR A 48 0.86 5.58 -3.13
CA THR A 48 -0.04 6.36 -3.98
C THR A 48 -0.99 5.39 -4.68
N ILE A 49 -2.29 5.54 -4.44
CA ILE A 49 -3.32 4.73 -5.11
C ILE A 49 -3.93 5.58 -6.21
N THR A 50 -3.72 5.19 -7.47
CA THR A 50 -4.36 5.80 -8.63
C THR A 50 -5.21 4.77 -9.36
N LEU A 51 -6.35 5.19 -9.89
CA LEU A 51 -7.32 4.30 -10.52
C LEU A 51 -7.58 4.77 -11.94
N THR A 52 -7.50 3.85 -12.91
CA THR A 52 -7.85 4.10 -14.32
C THR A 52 -8.81 3.03 -14.80
N GLY A 53 -9.92 3.39 -15.41
CA GLY A 53 -10.94 2.41 -15.82
C GLY A 53 -12.15 3.03 -16.47
N SER A 54 -13.13 2.17 -16.77
CA SER A 54 -14.46 2.58 -17.22
C SER A 54 -15.49 1.59 -16.67
N SER A 55 -16.63 2.08 -16.21
CA SER A 55 -17.82 1.25 -15.99
C SER A 55 -18.70 1.26 -17.24
N GLN A 56 -19.38 0.14 -17.48
CA GLN A 56 -20.53 0.10 -18.38
C GLN A 56 -21.77 -0.01 -17.52
N THR A 57 -22.48 1.10 -17.33
CA THR A 57 -23.82 1.04 -16.74
C THR A 57 -24.81 0.66 -17.84
N GLY A 58 -25.20 -0.61 -17.86
CA GLY A 58 -26.29 -1.09 -18.70
C GLY A 58 -27.62 -0.51 -18.21
N VAL A 59 -28.06 0.60 -18.80
CA VAL A 59 -29.45 1.05 -18.62
C VAL A 59 -30.33 0.21 -19.54
N PRO A 60 -31.37 -0.50 -19.06
CA PRO A 60 -32.51 -0.79 -19.92
C PRO A 60 -33.12 0.57 -20.25
N ARG A 61 -32.92 1.00 -21.49
CA ARG A 61 -33.36 2.28 -22.07
C ARG A 61 -34.65 2.83 -21.44
N PHE A 62 -34.53 3.84 -20.58
CA PHE A 62 -35.60 4.82 -20.43
C PHE A 62 -35.42 5.90 -21.51
N ASN A 63 -36.53 6.27 -22.10
CA ASN A 63 -36.67 6.82 -23.45
C ASN A 63 -36.19 8.27 -23.66
N ASN A 64 -35.13 8.75 -22.97
CA ASN A 64 -34.70 10.16 -23.07
C ASN A 64 -33.19 10.41 -23.20
N GLY A 65 -32.36 9.41 -23.48
CA GLY A 65 -31.02 9.65 -24.07
C GLY A 65 -29.99 10.40 -23.22
N VAL A 66 -30.14 10.45 -21.89
CA VAL A 66 -29.14 11.06 -21.00
C VAL A 66 -28.50 10.01 -20.08
N SER A 67 -27.21 9.77 -20.23
CA SER A 67 -26.39 8.92 -19.36
C SER A 67 -25.86 9.75 -18.18
N TRP A 68 -26.23 9.40 -16.95
CA TRP A 68 -26.08 10.31 -15.79
C TRP A 68 -24.95 10.01 -14.81
N PHE A 69 -24.09 8.98 -14.99
CA PHE A 69 -23.16 8.61 -13.92
C PHE A 69 -21.77 8.18 -14.35
N ASP A 70 -20.79 8.66 -13.58
CA ASP A 70 -19.35 8.63 -13.80
C ASP A 70 -18.65 8.22 -12.49
N PRO A 71 -18.49 6.91 -12.25
CA PRO A 71 -18.12 6.40 -10.92
C PRO A 71 -16.67 6.66 -10.49
N ASP A 72 -15.80 7.11 -11.39
CA ASP A 72 -14.41 7.49 -11.06
C ASP A 72 -14.20 9.02 -11.00
N GLY A 73 -15.24 9.80 -11.29
CA GLY A 73 -15.22 11.26 -11.30
C GLY A 73 -14.38 11.89 -12.42
N ASN A 74 -14.08 11.16 -13.51
CA ASN A 74 -13.29 11.69 -14.63
C ASN A 74 -14.12 12.22 -15.82
N ARG A 75 -15.41 11.92 -15.91
CA ARG A 75 -16.34 12.32 -16.97
C ARG A 75 -17.73 12.68 -16.44
N ILE A 76 -17.89 13.90 -15.93
CA ILE A 76 -19.23 14.47 -15.83
C ILE A 76 -19.55 15.21 -17.13
N ASN A 77 -20.36 14.54 -17.95
CA ASN A 77 -21.17 15.06 -19.07
C ASN A 77 -20.57 15.04 -20.50
N GLY A 78 -21.22 14.29 -21.39
CA GLY A 78 -21.22 14.53 -22.85
C GLY A 78 -19.87 14.52 -23.58
N GLY A 79 -18.82 13.90 -23.05
CA GLY A 79 -17.52 13.79 -23.74
C GLY A 79 -16.75 15.11 -23.85
N ARG A 80 -16.97 16.08 -22.95
CA ARG A 80 -16.07 17.23 -22.79
C ARG A 80 -15.39 17.20 -21.44
N ASP A 81 -14.06 17.25 -21.46
CA ASP A 81 -13.23 17.48 -20.29
C ASP A 81 -13.53 18.87 -19.73
N ALA A 82 -14.31 18.94 -18.65
CA ALA A 82 -14.64 20.21 -18.00
C ALA A 82 -13.48 20.66 -17.10
N ALA A 83 -12.47 21.29 -17.71
CA ALA A 83 -11.58 22.21 -17.00
C ALA A 83 -12.42 23.43 -16.54
N GLY A 84 -13.07 23.36 -15.38
CA GLY A 84 -13.74 24.53 -14.79
C GLY A 84 -14.98 24.30 -13.93
N TRP A 85 -15.50 23.08 -13.80
CA TRP A 85 -16.61 22.80 -12.87
C TRP A 85 -16.07 22.16 -11.59
N THR A 86 -16.00 22.94 -10.51
CA THR A 86 -15.87 22.41 -9.16
C THR A 86 -17.14 21.66 -8.83
N VAL A 87 -17.08 20.33 -8.89
CA VAL A 87 -18.09 19.47 -8.27
C VAL A 87 -18.06 19.79 -6.79
N GLN A 88 -19.00 20.61 -6.32
CA GLN A 88 -19.37 20.56 -4.91
C GLN A 88 -19.96 19.18 -4.70
N ALA A 89 -19.12 18.23 -4.28
CA ALA A 89 -19.59 17.04 -3.57
C ALA A 89 -20.41 17.57 -2.41
N ARG A 90 -21.74 17.69 -2.59
CA ARG A 90 -22.62 18.09 -1.50
C ARG A 90 -22.45 16.97 -0.48
N PRO A 91 -21.96 17.25 0.74
CA PRO A 91 -22.03 16.28 1.82
C PRO A 91 -23.53 16.07 2.07
N GLN A 92 -24.11 15.03 1.47
CA GLN A 92 -25.46 14.61 1.81
C GLN A 92 -25.35 13.93 3.18
N PRO A 93 -26.09 14.41 4.19
CA PRO A 93 -26.02 13.82 5.51
C PRO A 93 -26.61 12.41 5.48
N SER A 94 -25.75 11.42 5.68
CA SER A 94 -26.02 10.24 6.51
C SER A 94 -27.26 9.40 6.20
N THR A 95 -27.46 8.92 4.98
CA THR A 95 -28.33 7.74 4.84
C THR A 95 -27.47 6.49 5.05
N LYS A 96 -27.83 5.65 6.03
CA LYS A 96 -27.24 4.32 6.29
C LYS A 96 -27.42 3.34 5.11
N GLU A 97 -27.80 3.88 3.96
CA GLU A 97 -28.20 3.19 2.76
C GLU A 97 -27.01 2.98 1.81
N PHE A 98 -25.88 3.65 2.02
CA PHE A 98 -24.69 3.51 1.19
C PHE A 98 -23.63 2.61 1.83
N LEU A 99 -22.80 1.96 1.01
CA LEU A 99 -21.67 1.15 1.44
C LEU A 99 -20.74 1.91 2.39
N CYS A 100 -20.47 3.19 2.11
CA CYS A 100 -19.65 4.09 2.91
C CYS A 100 -20.42 5.40 3.17
N PRO A 101 -21.29 5.44 4.19
CA PRO A 101 -22.24 6.55 4.43
C PRO A 101 -21.61 7.94 4.66
N LYS A 102 -20.30 8.00 4.94
CA LYS A 102 -19.55 9.24 5.18
C LYS A 102 -18.77 9.73 3.96
N LEU A 103 -18.77 8.97 2.86
CA LEU A 103 -18.02 9.27 1.65
C LEU A 103 -18.98 9.67 0.51
N PRO A 104 -18.50 10.37 -0.54
CA PRO A 104 -19.33 10.76 -1.66
C PRO A 104 -19.99 9.56 -2.35
N GLN A 105 -21.25 9.72 -2.74
CA GLN A 105 -22.03 8.69 -3.43
C GLN A 105 -21.41 8.38 -4.80
N HIS A 106 -21.47 7.11 -5.19
CA HIS A 106 -20.91 6.55 -6.42
C HIS A 106 -19.41 6.78 -6.59
N ALA A 107 -18.71 7.23 -5.54
CA ALA A 107 -17.28 7.44 -5.60
C ALA A 107 -16.53 6.14 -5.37
N LEU A 108 -15.35 6.07 -5.97
CA LEU A 108 -14.40 5.01 -5.73
C LEU A 108 -13.73 5.19 -4.36
N VAL A 109 -13.88 4.17 -3.52
CA VAL A 109 -13.43 4.14 -2.13
C VAL A 109 -12.53 2.94 -1.89
N ALA A 110 -11.67 3.06 -0.89
CA ALA A 110 -10.76 2.00 -0.47
C ALA A 110 -10.79 1.81 1.04
N LYS A 111 -10.38 0.64 1.52
CA LYS A 111 -10.10 0.38 2.94
C LYS A 111 -8.94 -0.59 3.09
N PHE A 112 -8.28 -0.55 4.24
CA PHE A 112 -7.28 -1.56 4.61
C PHE A 112 -7.88 -2.54 5.61
N GLY A 113 -7.95 -3.83 5.26
CA GLY A 113 -8.54 -4.85 6.13
C GLY A 113 -9.97 -4.49 6.55
N GLN A 114 -10.19 -4.39 7.86
CA GLN A 114 -11.45 -3.96 8.48
C GLN A 114 -11.45 -2.48 8.90
N GLY A 115 -10.48 -1.69 8.44
CA GLY A 115 -10.35 -0.27 8.76
C GLY A 115 -11.44 0.60 8.13
N GLU A 116 -11.52 1.86 8.58
CA GLU A 116 -12.45 2.84 8.04
C GLU A 116 -12.18 3.10 6.55
N PRO A 117 -13.22 3.09 5.70
CA PRO A 117 -13.10 3.45 4.30
C PRO A 117 -12.65 4.90 4.09
N PHE A 118 -11.92 5.14 3.01
CA PHE A 118 -11.47 6.46 2.57
C PHE A 118 -11.71 6.66 1.08
N LEU A 119 -11.84 7.93 0.68
CA LEU A 119 -12.00 8.32 -0.72
C LEU A 119 -10.66 8.15 -1.46
N VAL A 120 -10.67 7.47 -2.61
CA VAL A 120 -9.52 7.46 -3.53
C VAL A 120 -9.67 8.57 -4.57
N GLY A 121 -10.84 8.68 -5.21
CA GLY A 121 -11.19 9.76 -6.14
C GLY A 121 -10.22 9.94 -7.32
N LYS A 122 -10.37 11.07 -8.04
CA LYS A 122 -9.56 11.44 -9.22
C LYS A 122 -8.11 11.81 -8.90
N SER A 123 -7.87 12.38 -7.71
CA SER A 123 -6.53 12.76 -7.25
C SER A 123 -5.71 11.58 -6.73
N GLY A 124 -6.33 10.41 -6.57
CA GLY A 124 -5.74 9.31 -5.84
C GLY A 124 -5.68 9.56 -4.33
N TRP A 125 -5.23 8.54 -3.61
CA TRP A 125 -4.94 8.63 -2.18
C TRP A 125 -3.43 8.49 -1.94
N SER A 126 -2.89 9.30 -1.03
CA SER A 126 -1.51 9.18 -0.57
C SER A 126 -1.45 9.10 0.96
N GLY A 127 -0.73 8.12 1.49
CA GLY A 127 -0.55 7.97 2.93
C GLY A 127 0.25 6.74 3.31
N VAL A 128 0.44 6.57 4.63
CA VAL A 128 1.14 5.40 5.18
C VAL A 128 0.14 4.26 5.34
N ALA A 129 0.38 3.14 4.66
CA ALA A 129 -0.49 1.97 4.76
C ALA A 129 -0.23 1.17 6.05
N PRO A 130 -1.29 0.68 6.72
CA PRO A 130 -1.15 -0.36 7.73
C PRO A 130 -0.85 -1.71 7.07
N ALA A 131 -0.30 -2.67 7.84
CA ALA A 131 -0.03 -4.04 7.38
C ALA A 131 -1.33 -4.84 7.20
N ASN A 132 -2.08 -4.56 6.13
CA ASN A 132 -3.35 -5.19 5.82
C ASN A 132 -3.57 -5.24 4.31
N ASP A 133 -4.47 -6.12 3.89
CA ASP A 133 -4.96 -6.17 2.52
C ASP A 133 -5.67 -4.86 2.15
N LEU A 134 -5.37 -4.33 0.97
CA LEU A 134 -6.12 -3.21 0.40
C LEU A 134 -7.39 -3.76 -0.29
N TYR A 135 -8.53 -3.16 0.02
CA TYR A 135 -9.80 -3.44 -0.65
C TYR A 135 -10.29 -2.17 -1.34
N VAL A 136 -10.92 -2.33 -2.50
CA VAL A 136 -11.53 -1.24 -3.28
C VAL A 136 -12.98 -1.55 -3.60
N ALA A 137 -13.82 -0.51 -3.62
CA ALA A 137 -15.25 -0.61 -3.90
C ALA A 137 -15.79 0.69 -4.51
N VAL A 138 -16.95 0.61 -5.15
CA VAL A 138 -17.76 1.79 -5.49
C VAL A 138 -18.73 2.05 -4.33
N ASN A 139 -18.77 3.29 -3.84
CA ASN A 139 -19.66 3.69 -2.75
C ASN A 139 -21.11 3.84 -3.24
N ASP A 140 -21.80 2.72 -3.39
CA ASP A 140 -23.16 2.66 -3.92
C ASP A 140 -24.21 2.38 -2.84
N LYS A 141 -25.49 2.60 -3.19
CA LYS A 141 -26.65 2.37 -2.33
C LYS A 141 -27.04 0.89 -2.33
N PHE A 142 -27.21 0.33 -1.14
CA PHE A 142 -27.71 -1.03 -0.95
C PHE A 142 -29.06 -1.23 -1.65
N GLY A 143 -29.12 -2.23 -2.52
CA GLY A 143 -30.37 -2.74 -3.11
C GLY A 143 -31.12 -1.80 -4.04
N GLN A 144 -30.53 -0.67 -4.49
CA GLN A 144 -31.27 0.32 -5.30
C GLN A 144 -30.81 0.55 -6.75
N PHE A 145 -29.69 -0.02 -7.24
CA PHE A 145 -29.28 0.20 -8.65
C PHE A 145 -28.58 -0.99 -9.34
N PHE A 146 -28.44 -0.85 -10.66
CA PHE A 146 -28.00 -1.81 -11.69
C PHE A 146 -26.55 -2.27 -11.56
N THR A 147 -26.16 -3.26 -12.39
CA THR A 147 -24.81 -3.82 -12.52
C THR A 147 -23.72 -2.74 -12.47
N ASN A 148 -22.90 -2.73 -11.42
CA ASN A 148 -21.69 -1.90 -11.33
C ASN A 148 -20.53 -2.45 -12.18
N GLU A 149 -20.86 -3.13 -13.28
CA GLU A 149 -19.89 -3.80 -14.14
C GLU A 149 -18.89 -2.81 -14.73
N GLY A 150 -17.62 -3.11 -14.52
CA GLY A 150 -16.52 -2.27 -14.94
C GLY A 150 -15.20 -2.97 -14.73
N THR A 151 -14.14 -2.39 -15.28
CA THR A 151 -12.77 -2.78 -14.99
C THR A 151 -12.02 -1.55 -14.55
N TYR A 152 -11.52 -1.60 -13.31
CA TYR A 152 -10.66 -0.56 -12.75
C TYR A 152 -9.27 -1.14 -12.62
N THR A 153 -8.26 -0.34 -12.94
CA THR A 153 -6.85 -0.63 -12.71
C THR A 153 -6.41 0.12 -11.47
N VAL A 154 -6.22 -0.59 -10.35
CA VAL A 154 -5.63 -0.02 -9.13
C VAL A 154 -4.12 0.00 -9.30
N GLN A 155 -3.52 1.18 -9.44
CA GLN A 155 -2.08 1.40 -9.37
C GLN A 155 -1.70 1.78 -7.94
N VAL A 156 -1.03 0.87 -7.25
CA VAL A 156 -0.44 1.13 -5.93
C VAL A 156 1.03 1.39 -6.12
N GLN A 157 1.48 2.63 -5.91
CA GLN A 157 2.89 3.02 -5.91
C GLN A 157 3.42 2.97 -4.48
N GLN A 158 4.24 1.98 -4.17
CA GLN A 158 4.81 1.78 -2.82
C GLN A 158 6.21 2.38 -2.74
N LYS A 159 6.36 3.47 -1.98
CA LYS A 159 7.66 3.99 -1.57
C LYS A 159 7.99 3.41 -0.20
N VAL A 160 8.92 2.48 -0.19
CA VAL A 160 9.49 1.94 1.06
C VAL A 160 10.80 2.62 1.30
N SER A 161 10.82 3.50 2.30
CA SER A 161 11.99 4.21 2.75
C SER A 161 12.20 3.97 4.24
N PHE A 162 13.44 4.10 4.68
CA PHE A 162 13.74 4.14 6.10
C PHE A 162 12.99 5.30 6.79
N PRO A 163 12.57 5.14 8.07
CA PRO A 163 12.76 3.96 8.92
C PRO A 163 11.87 2.77 8.54
N LEU A 164 12.41 1.55 8.63
CA LEU A 164 11.64 0.33 8.41
C LEU A 164 11.03 -0.18 9.73
N PRO A 165 9.70 -0.41 9.80
CA PRO A 165 9.05 -0.88 11.01
C PRO A 165 9.32 -2.36 11.28
N TYR A 166 9.05 -2.76 12.52
CA TYR A 166 9.01 -4.18 12.91
C TYR A 166 8.14 -5.01 11.96
N GLY A 167 8.60 -6.24 11.66
CA GLY A 167 7.91 -7.18 10.78
C GLY A 167 8.21 -6.98 9.29
N THR A 168 9.06 -6.01 8.94
CA THR A 168 9.45 -5.77 7.54
C THR A 168 10.21 -6.98 7.00
N THR A 169 9.71 -7.57 5.91
CA THR A 169 10.45 -8.54 5.10
C THR A 169 11.06 -7.84 3.90
N PHE A 170 12.31 -8.16 3.57
CA PHE A 170 12.99 -7.57 2.42
C PHE A 170 12.64 -8.33 1.14
N ALA A 171 12.14 -7.60 0.14
CA ALA A 171 11.94 -8.11 -1.20
C ALA A 171 13.29 -8.17 -1.93
N VAL A 172 13.48 -9.25 -2.69
CA VAL A 172 14.68 -9.45 -3.50
C VAL A 172 14.80 -8.33 -4.55
N ASP A 173 16.01 -7.80 -4.71
CA ASP A 173 16.43 -6.73 -5.60
C ASP A 173 15.68 -5.40 -5.44
N ARG A 174 15.00 -5.22 -4.31
CA ARG A 174 14.34 -3.96 -3.96
C ARG A 174 15.29 -3.04 -3.19
N ASN A 175 15.36 -1.77 -3.59
CA ASN A 175 16.07 -0.74 -2.81
C ASN A 175 15.15 -0.15 -1.72
N TYR A 176 15.65 -0.12 -0.49
CA TYR A 176 15.05 0.54 0.66
C TYR A 176 15.84 1.81 0.94
N ALA A 177 15.36 2.95 0.46
CA ALA A 177 16.12 4.20 0.48
C ALA A 177 15.99 4.96 1.81
N ALA A 178 17.08 5.56 2.28
CA ALA A 178 17.07 6.54 3.35
C ALA A 178 17.09 7.97 2.79
N GLU A 179 16.71 8.96 3.62
CA GLU A 179 16.79 10.38 3.24
C GLU A 179 18.22 10.80 2.86
N SER A 180 19.23 10.18 3.46
CA SER A 180 20.65 10.39 3.12
C SER A 180 21.04 9.92 1.71
N GLY A 181 20.12 9.30 0.96
CA GLY A 181 20.37 8.71 -0.36
C GLY A 181 21.08 7.36 -0.32
N HIS A 182 21.51 6.89 0.85
CA HIS A 182 21.93 5.51 1.06
C HIS A 182 20.72 4.59 0.95
N TYR A 183 20.96 3.32 0.66
CA TYR A 183 19.87 2.36 0.56
C TYR A 183 20.34 0.94 0.86
N LEU A 184 19.41 0.14 1.38
CA LEU A 184 19.58 -1.29 1.62
C LEU A 184 18.97 -2.09 0.47
N VAL A 185 19.60 -3.20 0.09
CA VAL A 185 19.11 -4.15 -0.91
C VAL A 185 19.31 -5.57 -0.40
N PHE A 186 18.27 -6.41 -0.48
CA PHE A 186 18.43 -7.86 -0.40
C PHE A 186 18.59 -8.40 -1.83
N GLN A 187 19.77 -8.84 -2.21
CA GLN A 187 20.12 -9.18 -3.59
C GLN A 187 19.73 -10.62 -3.93
N SER A 188 19.49 -10.90 -5.21
CA SER A 188 19.16 -12.25 -5.70
C SER A 188 20.21 -13.32 -5.39
N ASP A 189 21.46 -12.91 -5.12
CA ASP A 189 22.57 -13.79 -4.75
C ASP A 189 22.60 -14.16 -3.27
N GLY A 190 21.66 -13.64 -2.46
CA GLY A 190 21.56 -13.88 -1.02
C GLY A 190 22.23 -12.80 -0.15
N ASN A 191 22.93 -11.83 -0.74
CA ASN A 191 23.57 -10.79 0.04
C ASN A 191 22.58 -9.72 0.50
N ILE A 192 22.80 -9.13 1.67
CA ILE A 192 22.12 -7.90 2.10
C ILE A 192 23.16 -6.80 2.07
N VAL A 193 22.96 -5.75 1.26
CA VAL A 193 23.97 -4.72 1.03
C VAL A 193 23.42 -3.34 1.30
N VAL A 194 24.22 -2.51 1.96
CA VAL A 194 24.00 -1.07 2.06
C VAL A 194 24.91 -0.37 1.07
N TYR A 195 24.33 0.46 0.20
CA TYR A 195 25.05 1.24 -0.79
C TYR A 195 25.06 2.73 -0.45
N LYS A 196 26.13 3.42 -0.87
CA LYS A 196 26.19 4.89 -0.97
C LYS A 196 25.18 5.40 -2.00
N PRO A 197 24.81 6.70 -1.96
CA PRO A 197 24.07 7.33 -3.03
C PRO A 197 24.75 7.10 -4.39
N GLY A 198 24.00 6.59 -5.37
CA GLY A 198 24.53 6.29 -6.70
C GLY A 198 24.14 4.90 -7.20
N ARG A 199 24.93 4.35 -8.13
CA ARG A 199 24.66 3.04 -8.74
C ARG A 199 24.97 1.90 -7.77
N ASN A 200 24.21 0.81 -7.92
CA ASN A 200 24.44 -0.51 -7.33
C ASN A 200 25.66 -1.18 -7.94
N VAL A 201 26.85 -0.71 -7.57
CA VAL A 201 28.12 -1.30 -7.97
C VAL A 201 28.91 -1.67 -6.73
N PRO A 202 29.71 -2.77 -6.74
CA PRO A 202 30.43 -3.24 -5.56
C PRO A 202 31.25 -2.16 -4.83
N GLN A 203 31.82 -1.20 -5.56
CA GLN A 203 32.63 -0.10 -5.02
C GLN A 203 31.83 0.86 -4.13
N ASN A 204 30.50 0.86 -4.23
CA ASN A 204 29.63 1.71 -3.44
C ASN A 204 29.06 1.01 -2.20
N ALA A 205 29.34 -0.28 -1.99
CA ALA A 205 28.90 -0.99 -0.80
C ALA A 205 29.64 -0.48 0.44
N VAL A 206 28.91 -0.10 1.49
CA VAL A 206 29.45 0.37 2.78
C VAL A 206 29.27 -0.63 3.91
N TRP A 207 28.29 -1.53 3.77
CA TRP A 207 28.09 -2.67 4.62
C TRP A 207 27.47 -3.80 3.81
N ALA A 208 27.78 -5.05 4.14
CA ALA A 208 27.13 -6.19 3.52
C ALA A 208 27.08 -7.41 4.45
N LEU A 209 26.08 -8.27 4.27
CA LEU A 209 25.97 -9.54 5.00
C LEU A 209 27.22 -10.42 4.80
N LEU A 210 27.80 -10.42 3.59
CA LEU A 210 29.05 -11.12 3.31
C LEU A 210 30.22 -10.72 4.21
N MET A 211 30.16 -9.55 4.86
CA MET A 211 31.21 -9.07 5.76
C MET A 211 31.10 -9.70 7.16
N VAL A 212 29.96 -10.32 7.49
CA VAL A 212 29.62 -10.79 8.84
C VAL A 212 29.09 -12.23 8.88
N SER A 213 28.89 -12.87 7.73
CA SER A 213 28.47 -14.27 7.62
C SER A 213 29.09 -14.91 6.39
N ASP A 214 29.71 -16.07 6.54
CA ASP A 214 30.21 -16.91 5.43
C ASP A 214 29.09 -17.64 4.69
N LYS A 215 27.91 -17.75 5.32
CA LYS A 215 26.69 -18.38 4.77
C LYS A 215 25.83 -17.44 3.92
N TRP A 216 26.23 -16.19 3.70
CA TRP A 216 25.40 -15.17 3.05
C TRP A 216 24.76 -15.64 1.71
N LYS A 217 25.46 -16.45 0.91
CA LYS A 217 24.95 -16.98 -0.37
C LYS A 217 23.74 -17.91 -0.24
N THR A 218 23.50 -18.46 0.94
CA THR A 218 22.36 -19.35 1.18
C THR A 218 21.10 -18.60 1.57
N ALA A 219 21.18 -17.28 1.80
CA ALA A 219 20.02 -16.50 2.21
C ALA A 219 18.94 -16.55 1.13
N LYS A 220 17.71 -16.90 1.55
CA LYS A 220 16.50 -16.86 0.73
C LYS A 220 15.46 -15.91 1.28
N ARG A 221 15.59 -15.52 2.55
CA ARG A 221 14.73 -14.55 3.22
C ARG A 221 15.58 -13.64 4.10
N ALA A 222 15.17 -12.39 4.20
CA ALA A 222 15.79 -11.40 5.07
C ALA A 222 14.73 -10.40 5.54
N GLY A 223 14.98 -9.75 6.67
CA GLY A 223 14.05 -8.77 7.21
C GLY A 223 14.47 -8.18 8.54
N PHE A 224 13.50 -7.56 9.18
CA PHE A 224 13.63 -6.94 10.49
C PHE A 224 12.47 -7.34 11.42
N ASP A 225 12.79 -8.07 12.49
CA ASP A 225 11.86 -8.62 13.49
C ASP A 225 12.41 -8.47 14.93
N TYR A 226 12.81 -7.24 15.31
CA TYR A 226 13.67 -6.92 16.47
C TYR A 226 15.14 -7.30 16.28
N GLN A 227 15.42 -8.05 15.23
CA GLN A 227 16.76 -8.30 14.72
C GLN A 227 16.76 -8.00 13.24
N LEU A 228 17.86 -7.47 12.73
CA LEU A 228 18.17 -7.62 11.31
C LEU A 228 18.54 -9.07 11.10
N TYR A 229 17.94 -9.75 10.12
CA TYR A 229 18.14 -11.18 9.95
C TYR A 229 18.29 -11.63 8.50
N ALA A 230 18.91 -12.80 8.35
CA ALA A 230 18.95 -13.59 7.13
C ALA A 230 18.67 -15.07 7.45
N GLU A 231 17.87 -15.71 6.61
CA GLU A 231 17.48 -17.12 6.71
C GLU A 231 17.74 -17.84 5.39
N ASP A 232 18.07 -19.12 5.46
CA ASP A 232 18.12 -19.99 4.30
C ASP A 232 16.73 -20.46 3.84
N GLY A 233 16.70 -21.28 2.79
CA GLY A 233 15.46 -21.81 2.21
C GLY A 233 14.67 -22.76 3.14
N SER A 234 15.28 -23.27 4.21
CA SER A 234 14.61 -24.09 5.23
C SER A 234 14.00 -23.26 6.36
N GLY A 235 14.25 -21.94 6.37
CA GLY A 235 13.89 -21.04 7.47
C GLY A 235 14.93 -21.02 8.60
N GLN A 236 16.09 -21.67 8.44
CA GLN A 236 17.14 -21.60 9.45
C GLN A 236 17.81 -20.23 9.41
N ARG A 237 17.95 -19.59 10.59
CA ARG A 237 18.70 -18.35 10.74
C ARG A 237 20.19 -18.58 10.44
N ILE A 238 20.70 -17.95 9.37
CA ILE A 238 22.12 -18.02 8.99
C ILE A 238 22.94 -16.86 9.54
N TRP A 239 22.26 -15.77 9.87
CA TRP A 239 22.82 -14.62 10.57
C TRP A 239 21.69 -13.77 11.17
N SER A 240 21.94 -13.17 12.32
CA SER A 240 21.12 -12.08 12.82
C SER A 240 21.95 -11.11 13.65
N SER A 241 21.51 -9.85 13.72
CA SER A 241 21.97 -8.94 14.75
C SER A 241 21.54 -9.45 16.14
N PRO A 242 22.16 -8.99 17.24
CA PRO A 242 21.69 -9.31 18.59
C PRO A 242 20.21 -9.01 18.77
N ALA A 243 19.51 -9.91 19.47
CA ALA A 243 18.12 -9.75 19.85
C ALA A 243 17.92 -8.46 20.66
N GLN A 244 16.96 -7.64 20.24
CA GLN A 244 16.54 -6.47 20.99
C GLN A 244 15.20 -6.73 21.66
N ASP A 245 14.92 -6.00 22.73
CA ASP A 245 13.61 -6.05 23.37
C ASP A 245 12.54 -5.51 22.40
N GLY A 246 11.46 -6.27 22.27
CA GLY A 246 10.52 -6.12 21.15
C GLY A 246 9.63 -4.87 21.18
N ASN A 247 9.88 -3.91 22.08
CA ASN A 247 8.96 -2.81 22.25
C ASN A 247 9.40 -1.60 21.43
N ASN A 248 8.56 -1.26 20.44
CA ASN A 248 8.64 -0.01 19.68
C ASN A 248 10.01 0.24 19.03
N THR A 249 10.58 -0.75 18.33
CA THR A 249 11.85 -0.58 17.62
C THR A 249 11.65 -0.44 16.11
N ARG A 250 12.60 0.23 15.47
CA ARG A 250 12.65 0.41 14.01
C ARG A 250 14.08 0.24 13.51
N LEU A 251 14.22 -0.20 12.27
CA LEU A 251 15.50 -0.17 11.58
C LEU A 251 15.65 1.20 10.92
N VAL A 252 16.77 1.88 11.15
CA VAL A 252 17.13 3.14 10.49
C VAL A 252 18.42 2.95 9.69
N LEU A 253 18.58 3.75 8.64
CA LEU A 253 19.79 3.79 7.84
C LEU A 253 20.23 5.24 7.72
N ASP A 254 21.31 5.58 8.42
CA ASP A 254 21.83 6.94 8.45
C ASP A 254 23.28 6.94 7.99
N ASN A 255 23.54 7.65 6.88
CA ASN A 255 24.88 7.81 6.33
C ASN A 255 25.65 6.49 6.17
N GLY A 256 24.96 5.45 5.71
CA GLY A 256 25.54 4.13 5.46
C GLY A 256 25.62 3.21 6.68
N VAL A 257 25.12 3.65 7.83
CA VAL A 257 25.08 2.84 9.06
C VAL A 257 23.66 2.37 9.32
N LEU A 258 23.48 1.05 9.36
CA LEU A 258 22.23 0.45 9.83
C LEU A 258 22.21 0.50 11.36
N ARG A 259 21.10 0.97 11.92
CA ARG A 259 20.88 0.95 13.37
C ARG A 259 19.51 0.38 13.69
N ILE A 260 19.44 -0.41 14.74
CA ILE A 260 18.16 -0.72 15.39
C ILE A 260 18.01 0.31 16.50
N VAL A 261 16.91 1.06 16.47
CA VAL A 261 16.69 2.17 17.39
C VAL A 261 15.35 2.05 18.09
N ARG A 262 15.31 2.54 19.31
CA ARG A 262 14.08 2.82 20.05
C ARG A 262 13.81 4.34 19.97
N PRO A 263 12.64 4.76 19.43
CA PRO A 263 12.25 6.16 19.41
C PRO A 263 12.16 6.73 20.82
N ALA A 264 12.39 8.03 20.93
CA ALA A 264 12.15 8.80 22.13
C ALA A 264 10.69 8.68 22.60
N THR A 265 10.46 8.35 23.87
CA THR A 265 9.11 8.22 24.46
C THR A 265 8.71 9.46 25.27
N GLY A 266 8.96 10.66 24.73
CA GLY A 266 8.53 11.90 25.35
C GLY A 266 9.35 13.13 24.94
N PRO A 267 8.87 14.34 25.31
CA PRO A 267 9.59 15.58 25.05
C PRO A 267 10.98 15.57 25.67
N GLY A 268 12.02 15.81 24.88
CA GLY A 268 13.41 15.87 25.34
C GLY A 268 14.11 14.51 25.50
N ALA A 269 13.43 13.38 25.30
CA ALA A 269 14.09 12.09 25.24
C ALA A 269 14.86 11.94 23.92
N ALA A 270 16.03 11.31 23.97
CA ALA A 270 16.81 10.99 22.78
C ALA A 270 16.42 9.60 22.23
N GLU A 271 16.60 9.42 20.93
CA GLU A 271 16.56 8.09 20.31
C GLU A 271 17.68 7.21 20.88
N GLN A 272 17.34 6.00 21.32
CA GLN A 272 18.31 5.03 21.83
C GLN A 272 18.75 4.10 20.69
N THR A 273 20.06 4.04 20.41
CA THR A 273 20.62 3.02 19.52
C THR A 273 20.83 1.73 20.29
N LEU A 274 20.20 0.65 19.84
CA LEU A 274 20.26 -0.68 20.44
C LEU A 274 21.29 -1.58 19.75
N TRP A 275 21.45 -1.39 18.45
CA TRP A 275 22.49 -2.04 17.65
C TRP A 275 22.92 -1.13 16.51
N SER A 276 24.17 -1.26 16.06
CA SER A 276 24.72 -0.53 14.91
C SER A 276 25.64 -1.42 14.10
N SER A 277 25.56 -1.32 12.77
CA SER A 277 26.48 -2.00 11.85
C SER A 277 27.91 -1.45 11.89
N ALA A 278 28.14 -0.32 12.58
CA ALA A 278 29.46 0.30 12.76
C ALA A 278 30.21 -0.19 14.01
N GLN A 279 29.55 -0.89 14.93
CA GLN A 279 30.21 -1.50 16.09
C GLN A 279 30.90 -2.79 15.62
N ARG A 280 32.24 -2.76 15.55
CA ARG A 280 33.09 -3.95 15.46
C ARG A 280 33.74 -4.20 16.80
#